data_AF-A0A239RCN6-F1
#
_entry.id   AF-A0A239RCN6-F1
#
_cell.length_a   1.000
_cell.length_b   1.000
_cell.length_c   1.000
_cell.angle_alpha   90.00
_cell.angle_beta   90.00
_cell.angle_gamma   90.00
#
_symmetry.space_group_name_H-M   'P 1'
#
loop_
_entity.id
_entity.type
_entity.pdbx_description
1 polymer ?
#
loop_
_entity_poly.entity_id
_entity_poly.type
_entity_poly.pdbx_seq_one_letter_code
_entity_poly.pdbx_strand_id
1 'polypeptide(L)' 'KVDKFYPSSQICHCCGYKNEDTKDLSIRKWICPKCNNEHDRDINAAINIRNEGMRYLSI' A
#
# COMPACT_ATOMS: atom_id res chain seq x y z
N LYS A 1 3.59 16.65 -2.92
CA LYS A 1 2.21 16.15 -2.64
C LYS A 1 2.03 14.84 -3.41
N VAL A 2 1.52 13.78 -2.78
CA VAL A 2 1.31 12.47 -3.44
C VAL A 2 0.10 12.55 -4.38
N ASP A 3 0.14 11.81 -5.49
CA ASP A 3 -0.96 11.74 -6.45
C ASP A 3 -2.26 11.20 -5.82
N LYS A 4 -3.40 11.75 -6.24
CA LYS A 4 -4.73 11.41 -5.67
C LYS A 4 -5.14 9.97 -5.98
N PHE A 5 -4.67 9.40 -7.08
CA PHE A 5 -5.01 8.06 -7.54
C PHE A 5 -3.90 7.04 -7.26
N TYR A 6 -2.88 7.41 -6.47
CA TYR A 6 -1.87 6.47 -6.03
C TYR A 6 -2.51 5.32 -5.23
N PRO A 7 -2.33 4.05 -5.64
CA PRO A 7 -3.05 2.90 -5.07
C PRO A 7 -2.43 2.43 -3.75
N SER A 8 -2.33 3.32 -2.78
CA SER A 8 -1.63 3.12 -1.51
C SER A 8 -2.18 1.96 -0.67
N SER A 9 -3.48 1.71 -0.69
CA SER A 9 -4.12 0.60 0.03
C SER A 9 -3.99 -0.76 -0.67
N GLN A 10 -3.61 -0.77 -1.95
CA GLN A 10 -3.50 -1.98 -2.78
C GLN A 10 -2.06 -2.47 -2.89
N ILE A 11 -1.07 -1.57 -2.81
CA ILE A 11 0.35 -1.94 -2.92
C ILE A 11 0.84 -2.54 -1.60
N CYS A 12 1.48 -3.70 -1.62
CA CYS A 12 2.27 -4.21 -0.51
C CYS A 12 3.47 -3.29 -0.27
N HIS A 13 3.53 -2.62 0.88
CA HIS A 13 4.65 -1.73 1.19
C HIS A 13 6.00 -2.47 1.31
N CYS A 14 6.00 -3.80 1.48
CA CYS A 14 7.23 -4.59 1.60
C CYS A 14 7.83 -5.00 0.26
N CYS A 15 7.01 -5.33 -0.74
CA CYS A 15 7.49 -5.92 -2.00
C CYS A 15 6.90 -5.32 -3.28
N GLY A 16 5.98 -4.36 -3.16
CA GLY A 16 5.37 -3.67 -4.31
C GLY A 16 4.24 -4.44 -5.00
N TYR A 17 3.88 -5.66 -4.55
CA TYR A 17 2.76 -6.40 -5.12
C TYR A 17 1.45 -5.61 -4.98
N LYS A 18 0.72 -5.41 -6.07
CA LYS A 18 -0.59 -4.75 -6.06
C LYS A 18 -1.71 -5.78 -5.89
N ASN A 19 -2.35 -5.78 -4.74
CA ASN A 19 -3.55 -6.56 -4.47
C ASN A 19 -4.80 -5.77 -4.86
N GLU A 20 -5.51 -6.19 -5.91
CA GLU A 20 -6.74 -5.51 -6.33
C GLU A 20 -7.95 -5.81 -5.44
N ASP A 21 -7.92 -6.92 -4.70
CA ASP A 21 -9.04 -7.33 -3.84
C ASP A 21 -9.29 -6.31 -2.73
N THR A 22 -8.25 -5.58 -2.29
CA THR A 22 -8.38 -4.55 -1.25
C THR A 22 -9.16 -3.30 -1.69
N LYS A 23 -9.63 -3.26 -2.95
CA LYS A 23 -10.68 -2.32 -3.38
C LYS A 23 -11.99 -2.58 -2.64
N ASP A 24 -12.26 -3.84 -2.27
CA ASP A 24 -13.35 -4.14 -1.34
C ASP A 24 -13.01 -3.59 0.05
N LEU A 25 -13.83 -2.64 0.50
CA LEU A 25 -13.65 -1.97 1.78
C LEU A 25 -13.86 -2.90 2.98
N SER A 26 -14.45 -4.09 2.79
CA SER A 26 -14.58 -5.14 3.79
C SER A 26 -13.24 -5.78 4.16
N ILE A 27 -12.27 -5.79 3.23
CA ILE A 27 -10.95 -6.37 3.44
C ILE A 27 -10.10 -5.42 4.27
N ARG A 28 -10.09 -5.66 5.57
CA ARG A 28 -9.30 -4.90 6.55
C ARG A 28 -7.88 -5.44 6.71
N LYS A 29 -7.73 -6.76 6.60
CA LYS A 29 -6.45 -7.46 6.71
C LYS A 29 -6.26 -8.40 5.53
N TRP A 30 -5.02 -8.53 5.06
CA TRP A 30 -4.68 -9.45 3.98
C TRP A 30 -3.23 -9.91 4.10
N ILE A 31 -2.93 -11.08 3.53
CA ILE A 31 -1.57 -11.62 3.44
C ILE A 31 -1.09 -11.39 2.01
N CYS A 32 0.10 -10.81 1.86
CA CYS A 32 0.68 -10.59 0.54
C CYS A 32 1.06 -11.93 -0.11
N PRO A 33 0.50 -12.29 -1.30
CA PRO A 33 0.79 -13.58 -1.94
C PRO A 33 2.22 -13.66 -2.49
N LYS A 34 2.94 -12.54 -2.58
CA LYS A 34 4.33 -12.49 -3.06
C LYS A 34 5.38 -12.59 -1.97
N CYS A 35 5.16 -11.95 -0.82
CA CYS A 35 6.17 -11.88 0.24
C CYS A 35 5.67 -12.41 1.60
N ASN A 36 4.43 -12.91 1.65
CA ASN A 36 3.80 -13.49 2.84
C ASN A 36 3.70 -12.58 4.07
N ASN A 37 3.92 -11.27 3.93
CA ASN A 37 3.69 -10.33 5.02
C ASN A 37 2.19 -10.11 5.23
N GLU A 38 1.78 -10.04 6.50
CA GLU A 38 0.45 -9.62 6.89
C GLU A 38 0.34 -8.09 6.84
N HIS A 39 -0.80 -7.61 6.39
CA HIS A 39 -1.10 -6.19 6.26
C HIS A 39 -2.44 -5.86 6.89
N ASP A 40 -2.46 -4.86 7.77
CA ASP A 40 -3.65 -4.03 7.95
C ASP A 40 -3.69 -2.98 6.83
N ARG A 41 -4.86 -2.84 6.19
CA ARG A 41 -5.02 -2.01 4.99
C ARG A 41 -4.68 -0.53 5.25
N ASP A 42 -5.11 0.03 6.37
CA ASP A 42 -4.97 1.47 6.64
C ASP A 42 -3.53 1.78 7.06
N ILE A 43 -2.89 0.89 7.84
CA ILE A 43 -1.46 0.98 8.17
C ILE A 43 -0.62 0.88 6.89
N ASN A 44 -0.90 -0.10 6.03
CA ASN A 44 -0.19 -0.29 4.77
C ASN A 44 -0.33 0.93 3.85
N ALA A 45 -1.54 1.52 3.76
CA ALA A 45 -1.79 2.74 3.00
C ALA A 45 -0.98 3.93 3.53
N ALA A 46 -0.93 4.12 4.86
CA ALA A 46 -0.16 5.19 5.48
C ALA A 46 1.34 5.06 5.19
N ILE A 47 1.90 3.85 5.27
CA ILE A 47 3.30 3.58 4.93
C ILE A 47 3.58 3.91 3.46
N ASN A 48 2.72 3.46 2.54
CA ASN A 48 2.90 3.73 1.12
C ASN A 48 2.81 5.23 0.77
N ILE A 49 1.88 5.97 1.38
CA ILE A 49 1.77 7.42 1.18
C ILE A 49 3.03 8.14 1.69
N ARG A 50 3.54 7.74 2.88
CA ARG A 50 4.80 8.27 3.41
C ARG A 50 5.95 8.00 2.44
N ASN A 51 6.12 6.75 1.98
CA ASN A 51 7.21 6.36 1.10
C ASN A 51 7.16 7.10 -0.24
N GLU A 52 5.96 7.21 -0.84
CA GLU A 52 5.77 7.95 -2.09
C GLU A 52 6.03 9.45 -1.91
N GLY A 53 5.65 10.02 -0.75
CA GLY A 53 6.01 11.38 -0.38
C GLY A 53 7.53 11.59 -0.28
N MET A 54 8.24 10.66 0.37
CA MET A 54 9.70 10.69 0.49
C MET A 54 10.39 10.57 -0.87
N ARG A 55 9.86 9.76 -1.79
CA ARG A 55 10.40 9.60 -3.16
C ARG A 55 10.45 10.91 -3.94
N TYR A 56 9.48 11.82 -3.72
CA TYR A 56 9.50 13.16 -4.31
C TYR A 56 10.47 14.13 -3.64
N LEU A 57 10.86 13.88 -2.39
CA LEU A 57 11.80 14.72 -1.63
C LEU A 57 13.25 14.30 -1.82
N SER A 58 13.51 13.04 -2.16
CA SER A 58 14.83 12.49 -2.45
C SER A 58 15.32 12.79 -3.88
N ILE A 59 14.79 13.84 -4.52
CA ILE A 59 15.18 14.36 -5.83
C ILE A 59 16.08 15.58 -5.63
#